data_AF-A0A9X3PTX2-F1
#
_entry.id   AF-A0A9X3PTX2-F1
#
_cell.length_a   1.000
_cell.length_b   1.000
_cell.length_c   1.000
_cell.angle_alpha   90.00
_cell.angle_beta   90.00
_cell.angle_gamma   90.00
#
_symmetry.space_group_name_H-M   'P 1'
#
loop_
_entity.id
_entity.type
_entity.pdbx_description
1 polymer ?
#
loop_
_entity_poly.entity_id
_entity_poly.type
_entity_poly.pdbx_seq_one_letter_code
_entity_poly.pdbx_strand_id
1 'polypeptide(L)'
;MDEFEAADDPFEKARERADGSLSEHDEELLEELAGLSPVEYGRRRADAAERLGVPVAYLDSETRNRQKTRGVEVNFNLPDFEPAESPTDGLRMMVHIDTTLRKYVALPSQAMDAVCLWIVRAHGLDFFDVNPRLALVSPEKRCGKTTMLELLELLTPRALMASNISPAALFRIVEAKKPTLLIDELDSFADSHEELRGILNSGQRRAGAKVVRTVGNDHEARVFSTWTSMAFAMIGQSPGTLEDRSILIRMQRRRPSEQIGKLRWAGSQGEALRLSLICLGRAIARWVNDHAEVLRQLQPEIPTELHDRAADNWFPLLAIADVLGGDWPDRARAAAIALSGQEGAESESAGLQVLADVRTIFADSGANRLGSQDLCARLVALEERSWGEWRHGKPLSQNQLAKLLRPFGVRSRSMRDRDRVLRGYLSDDFEEAFARYLASSDRYGTTHRSSQGDEALFEAAIEGIGSVSENGAGAAPDKGCSVVADGNGESRQEEIILDEHPRKTSDWQFEGLELWREVAEVSAGLAPDDPRLPVVLDLIERELDPAFAQGDRHAFYEGVARLRDMLTLKQTVSMNGPTGSPGRL
;
A
#
# COMPACT_ATOMS: atom_id res chain seq x y z
N MET A 1 -6.46 -37.30 -63.51
CA MET A 1 -5.25 -37.69 -62.76
C MET A 1 -4.75 -36.42 -62.10
N ASP A 2 -5.12 -36.09 -60.87
CA ASP A 2 -5.68 -36.91 -59.79
C ASP A 2 -6.70 -36.11 -58.98
N GLU A 3 -7.84 -36.75 -58.70
CA GLU A 3 -8.75 -36.35 -57.63
C GLU A 3 -8.01 -36.52 -56.31
N PHE A 4 -7.61 -35.42 -55.67
CA PHE A 4 -7.34 -35.44 -54.25
C PHE A 4 -8.70 -35.34 -53.55
N GLU A 5 -9.27 -36.50 -53.22
CA GLU A 5 -10.31 -36.61 -52.20
C GLU A 5 -9.86 -35.82 -50.97
N ALA A 6 -10.58 -34.76 -50.63
CA ALA A 6 -10.48 -34.14 -49.33
C ALA A 6 -10.80 -35.23 -48.30
N ALA A 7 -9.79 -35.66 -47.55
CA ALA A 7 -9.99 -36.56 -46.43
C ALA A 7 -10.98 -35.86 -45.48
N ASP A 8 -12.19 -36.43 -45.38
CA ASP A 8 -13.22 -36.05 -44.43
C ASP A 8 -12.58 -35.75 -43.06
N ASP A 9 -12.73 -34.52 -42.55
CA ASP A 9 -12.37 -34.20 -41.19
C ASP A 9 -13.24 -35.07 -40.25
N PRO A 10 -12.66 -36.02 -39.48
CA PRO A 10 -13.41 -36.87 -38.58
C PRO A 10 -14.17 -36.07 -37.51
N PHE A 11 -13.80 -34.81 -37.27
CA PHE A 11 -14.42 -33.92 -36.30
C PHE A 11 -15.67 -33.22 -36.83
N GLU A 12 -15.80 -33.00 -38.14
CA GLU A 12 -16.95 -32.32 -38.74
C GLU A 12 -18.18 -33.24 -38.77
N LYS A 13 -18.01 -34.50 -39.19
CA LYS A 13 -19.08 -35.52 -39.14
C LYS A 13 -19.47 -35.92 -37.71
N ALA A 14 -18.56 -35.80 -36.74
CA ALA A 14 -18.84 -36.06 -35.33
C ALA A 14 -19.62 -34.90 -34.68
N ARG A 15 -19.31 -33.64 -35.05
CA ARG A 15 -20.09 -32.46 -34.65
C ARG A 15 -21.51 -32.48 -35.22
N GLU A 16 -21.68 -32.84 -36.49
CA GLU A 16 -23.01 -32.96 -37.10
C GLU A 16 -23.87 -34.08 -36.49
N ARG A 17 -23.25 -35.15 -35.98
CA ARG A 17 -23.97 -36.21 -35.23
C ARG A 17 -24.29 -35.83 -33.78
N ALA A 18 -23.52 -34.91 -33.20
CA ALA A 18 -23.68 -34.43 -31.83
C ALA A 18 -24.54 -33.15 -31.70
N ASP A 19 -25.09 -32.64 -32.82
CA ASP A 19 -26.04 -31.49 -32.83
C ASP A 19 -27.47 -31.89 -32.38
N GLY A 20 -27.66 -33.16 -32.00
CA GLY A 20 -28.75 -33.54 -31.10
C GLY A 20 -28.36 -33.16 -29.68
N SER A 21 -29.19 -32.38 -28.98
CA SER A 21 -28.99 -32.06 -27.56
C SER A 21 -28.56 -33.31 -26.79
N LEU A 22 -27.37 -33.27 -26.18
CA LEU A 22 -26.90 -34.33 -25.29
C LEU A 22 -28.01 -34.65 -24.30
N SER A 23 -28.33 -35.92 -24.10
CA SER A 23 -29.28 -36.28 -23.06
C SER A 23 -28.68 -35.97 -21.69
N GLU A 24 -29.51 -35.71 -20.67
CA GLU A 24 -29.03 -35.54 -19.28
C GLU A 24 -28.12 -36.71 -18.86
N HIS A 25 -28.39 -37.92 -19.38
CA HIS A 25 -27.61 -39.11 -19.10
C HIS A 25 -26.23 -39.12 -19.78
N ASP A 26 -26.11 -38.52 -20.96
CA ASP A 26 -24.83 -38.36 -21.65
C ASP A 26 -23.96 -37.30 -20.96
N GLU A 27 -24.58 -36.23 -20.45
CA GLU A 27 -23.90 -35.22 -19.65
C GLU A 27 -23.38 -35.79 -18.32
N GLU A 28 -24.22 -36.55 -17.60
CA GLU A 28 -23.84 -37.25 -16.37
C GLU A 28 -22.65 -38.20 -16.59
N LEU A 29 -22.65 -38.96 -17.69
CA LEU A 29 -21.57 -39.88 -18.03
C LEU A 29 -20.26 -39.13 -18.33
N LEU A 30 -20.32 -38.03 -19.09
CA LEU A 30 -19.15 -37.19 -19.38
C LEU A 30 -18.59 -36.55 -18.09
N GLU A 31 -19.45 -36.18 -17.15
CA GLU A 31 -19.06 -35.69 -15.84
C GLU A 31 -18.46 -36.79 -14.96
N GLU A 32 -18.98 -38.00 -14.98
CA GLU A 32 -18.37 -39.13 -14.26
C GLU A 32 -16.95 -39.38 -14.79
N LEU A 33 -16.80 -39.49 -16.10
CA LEU A 33 -15.52 -39.79 -16.77
C LEU A 33 -14.46 -38.74 -16.50
N ALA A 34 -14.84 -37.46 -16.44
CA ALA A 34 -13.94 -36.36 -16.09
C ALA A 34 -13.44 -36.42 -14.64
N GLY A 35 -14.09 -37.18 -13.75
CA GLY A 35 -13.72 -37.32 -12.34
C GLY A 35 -12.79 -38.50 -12.05
N LEU A 36 -12.56 -39.37 -13.02
CA LEU A 36 -11.77 -40.59 -12.85
C LEU A 36 -10.26 -40.31 -12.88
N SER A 37 -9.49 -41.15 -12.18
CA SER A 37 -8.03 -41.15 -12.32
C SER A 37 -7.61 -41.53 -13.76
N PRO A 38 -6.41 -41.14 -14.23
CA PRO A 38 -5.96 -41.45 -15.60
C PRO A 38 -6.03 -42.94 -15.96
N VAL A 39 -5.77 -43.81 -14.97
CA VAL A 39 -5.81 -45.28 -15.15
C VAL A 39 -7.24 -45.79 -15.23
N GLU A 40 -8.15 -45.26 -14.43
CA GLU A 40 -9.57 -45.65 -14.44
C GLU A 40 -10.30 -45.12 -15.67
N TYR A 41 -10.05 -43.88 -16.06
CA TYR A 41 -10.51 -43.32 -17.34
C TYR A 41 -10.00 -44.15 -18.52
N GLY A 42 -8.70 -44.50 -18.52
CA GLY A 42 -8.09 -45.35 -19.54
C GLY A 42 -8.76 -46.72 -19.69
N ARG A 43 -9.31 -47.28 -18.60
CA ARG A 43 -10.06 -48.55 -18.63
C ARG A 43 -11.48 -48.41 -19.15
N ARG A 44 -12.11 -47.24 -18.99
CA ARG A 44 -13.53 -47.01 -19.32
C ARG A 44 -13.77 -46.27 -20.64
N ARG A 45 -12.77 -45.53 -21.16
CA ARG A 45 -12.89 -44.67 -22.35
C ARG A 45 -13.40 -45.37 -23.62
N ALA A 46 -13.08 -46.65 -23.83
CA ALA A 46 -13.53 -47.39 -25.00
C ALA A 46 -15.03 -47.70 -24.95
N ASP A 47 -15.50 -48.27 -23.83
CA ASP A 47 -16.93 -48.57 -23.60
C ASP A 47 -17.78 -47.28 -23.54
N ALA A 48 -17.26 -46.23 -22.90
CA ALA A 48 -17.93 -44.93 -22.85
C ALA A 48 -18.07 -44.28 -24.24
N ALA A 49 -17.03 -44.33 -25.08
CA ALA A 49 -17.09 -43.79 -26.44
C ALA A 49 -18.09 -44.55 -27.32
N GLU A 50 -18.18 -45.88 -27.14
CA GLU A 50 -19.17 -46.72 -27.82
C GLU A 50 -20.61 -46.36 -27.40
N ARG A 51 -20.86 -46.19 -26.10
CA ARG A 51 -22.18 -45.80 -25.57
C ARG A 51 -22.63 -44.42 -26.04
N LEU A 52 -21.70 -43.47 -26.08
CA LEU A 52 -21.95 -42.10 -26.53
C LEU A 52 -21.99 -41.98 -28.07
N GLY A 53 -21.64 -43.04 -28.80
CA GLY A 53 -21.60 -43.01 -30.27
C GLY A 53 -20.54 -42.06 -30.86
N VAL A 54 -19.51 -41.70 -30.09
CA VAL A 54 -18.46 -40.75 -30.48
C VAL A 54 -17.09 -41.44 -30.62
N PRO A 55 -16.17 -40.90 -31.42
CA PRO A 55 -14.80 -41.40 -31.45
C PRO A 55 -14.11 -41.24 -30.10
N VAL A 56 -13.29 -42.22 -29.70
CA VAL A 56 -12.49 -42.16 -28.46
C VAL A 56 -11.62 -40.90 -28.39
N ALA A 57 -11.10 -40.43 -29.54
CA ALA A 57 -10.32 -39.19 -29.62
C ALA A 57 -11.15 -37.94 -29.28
N TYR A 58 -12.43 -37.92 -29.65
CA TYR A 58 -13.36 -36.86 -29.27
C TYR A 58 -13.63 -36.90 -27.76
N LEU A 59 -13.93 -38.09 -27.22
CA LEU A 59 -14.12 -38.29 -25.78
C LEU A 59 -12.89 -37.86 -24.96
N ASP A 60 -11.67 -38.15 -25.44
CA ASP A 60 -10.42 -37.72 -24.82
C ASP A 60 -10.27 -36.19 -24.77
N SER A 61 -10.56 -35.52 -25.89
CA SER A 61 -10.52 -34.06 -25.98
C SER A 61 -11.54 -33.44 -25.02
N GLU A 62 -12.74 -34.00 -24.99
CA GLU A 62 -13.90 -33.48 -24.28
C GLU A 62 -13.79 -33.72 -22.76
N THR A 63 -13.31 -34.90 -22.36
CA THR A 63 -12.97 -35.21 -20.96
C THR A 63 -11.82 -34.34 -20.47
N ARG A 64 -10.78 -34.13 -21.29
CA ARG A 64 -9.65 -33.26 -20.95
C ARG A 64 -10.08 -31.79 -20.81
N ASN A 65 -10.98 -31.31 -21.67
CA ASN A 65 -11.57 -29.97 -21.51
C ASN A 65 -12.35 -29.88 -20.20
N ARG A 66 -13.25 -30.82 -19.90
CA ARG A 66 -13.97 -30.85 -18.62
C ARG A 66 -13.04 -30.97 -17.40
N GLN A 67 -11.96 -31.74 -17.50
CA GLN A 67 -10.93 -31.82 -16.45
C GLN A 67 -10.14 -30.52 -16.27
N LYS A 68 -9.91 -29.75 -17.34
CA LYS A 68 -9.34 -28.40 -17.24
C LYS A 68 -10.31 -27.42 -16.59
N THR A 69 -11.60 -27.51 -16.90
CA THR A 69 -12.65 -26.70 -16.27
C THR A 69 -12.87 -27.11 -14.80
N ARG A 70 -12.73 -28.41 -14.49
CA ARG A 70 -12.73 -28.98 -13.13
C ARG A 70 -11.41 -28.83 -12.38
N GLY A 71 -10.33 -28.47 -13.06
CA GLY A 71 -9.02 -28.29 -12.46
C GLY A 71 -9.18 -27.23 -11.39
N VAL A 72 -9.27 -27.69 -10.13
CA VAL A 72 -9.76 -26.99 -8.94
C VAL A 72 -10.24 -25.61 -9.30
N GLU A 73 -11.54 -25.42 -9.44
CA GLU A 73 -12.12 -24.09 -9.39
C GLU A 73 -11.70 -23.55 -8.02
N VAL A 74 -10.55 -22.87 -7.97
CA VAL A 74 -10.10 -22.15 -6.79
C VAL A 74 -11.07 -20.99 -6.78
N ASN A 75 -12.23 -21.24 -6.17
CA ASN A 75 -13.15 -20.19 -5.86
C ASN A 75 -12.41 -19.36 -4.83
N PHE A 76 -11.67 -18.36 -5.30
CA PHE A 76 -11.01 -17.38 -4.46
C PHE A 76 -12.13 -16.75 -3.66
N ASN A 77 -12.33 -17.25 -2.44
CA ASN A 77 -13.19 -16.64 -1.47
C ASN A 77 -12.43 -15.42 -0.97
N LEU A 78 -12.68 -14.30 -1.63
CA LEU A 78 -12.15 -13.00 -1.27
C LEU A 78 -13.30 -12.31 -0.52
N PRO A 79 -13.37 -12.46 0.81
CA PRO A 79 -14.43 -11.84 1.59
C PRO A 79 -14.34 -10.33 1.42
N ASP A 80 -15.49 -9.72 1.16
CA ASP A 80 -15.65 -8.27 1.25
C ASP A 80 -16.11 -7.89 2.66
N PHE A 81 -16.03 -6.62 3.01
CA PHE A 81 -16.54 -6.13 4.29
C PHE A 81 -18.03 -5.83 4.18
N GLU A 82 -18.82 -6.47 5.03
CA GLU A 82 -20.14 -5.95 5.36
C GLU A 82 -19.97 -4.65 6.16
N PRO A 83 -20.54 -3.52 5.71
CA PRO A 83 -20.48 -2.28 6.46
C PRO A 83 -20.99 -2.46 7.90
N ALA A 84 -20.36 -1.77 8.85
CA ALA A 84 -20.88 -1.66 10.21
C ALA A 84 -22.33 -1.13 10.21
N GLU A 85 -23.15 -1.61 11.15
CA GLU A 85 -24.57 -1.23 11.20
C GLU A 85 -24.76 0.25 11.56
N SER A 86 -23.95 0.73 12.51
CA SER A 86 -24.00 2.12 12.99
C SER A 86 -23.05 3.03 12.20
N PRO A 87 -23.41 4.30 12.01
CA PRO A 87 -22.50 5.29 11.43
C PRO A 87 -21.16 5.33 12.16
N THR A 88 -20.08 5.43 11.39
CA THR A 88 -18.71 5.43 11.92
C THR A 88 -18.17 6.85 12.08
N ASP A 89 -17.56 7.15 13.22
CA ASP A 89 -16.77 8.38 13.42
C ASP A 89 -15.42 8.23 12.69
N GLY A 90 -15.26 8.98 11.60
CA GLY A 90 -14.07 8.93 10.76
C GLY A 90 -12.77 9.30 11.49
N LEU A 91 -12.80 10.25 12.42
CA LEU A 91 -11.59 10.67 13.14
C LEU A 91 -11.12 9.57 14.10
N ARG A 92 -12.06 8.98 14.85
CA ARG A 92 -11.75 7.85 15.74
C ARG A 92 -11.28 6.62 14.98
N MET A 93 -11.92 6.32 13.85
CA MET A 93 -11.51 5.26 12.93
C MET A 93 -10.06 5.45 12.50
N MET A 94 -9.68 6.64 12.06
CA MET A 94 -8.33 6.92 11.60
C MET A 94 -7.28 6.83 12.73
N VAL A 95 -7.61 7.27 13.95
CA VAL A 95 -6.76 7.08 15.13
C VAL A 95 -6.55 5.58 15.42
N HIS A 96 -7.60 4.77 15.27
CA HIS A 96 -7.51 3.32 15.47
C HIS A 96 -6.61 2.66 14.41
N ILE A 97 -6.76 3.03 13.13
CA ILE A 97 -5.89 2.53 12.05
C ILE A 97 -4.43 2.88 12.36
N ASP A 98 -4.13 4.16 12.60
CA ASP A 98 -2.78 4.66 12.86
C ASP A 98 -2.14 3.96 14.06
N THR A 99 -2.86 3.90 15.19
CA THR A 99 -2.38 3.28 16.44
C THR A 99 -2.10 1.79 16.24
N THR A 100 -2.95 1.08 15.51
CA THR A 100 -2.78 -0.35 15.26
C THR A 100 -1.60 -0.61 14.32
N LEU A 101 -1.44 0.16 13.25
CA LEU A 101 -0.30 -0.01 12.33
C LEU A 101 1.04 0.30 13.01
N ARG A 102 1.12 1.39 13.80
CA ARG A 102 2.35 1.80 14.51
C ARG A 102 2.85 0.77 15.52
N LYS A 103 1.97 -0.07 16.06
CA LYS A 103 2.37 -1.19 16.94
C LYS A 103 3.26 -2.20 16.23
N TYR A 104 3.10 -2.38 14.91
CA TYR A 104 3.74 -3.46 14.16
C TYR A 104 4.69 -2.97 13.05
N VAL A 105 4.59 -1.71 12.64
CA VAL A 105 5.42 -1.14 11.57
C VAL A 105 5.94 0.24 11.97
N ALA A 106 7.26 0.43 11.84
CA ALA A 106 7.90 1.73 12.03
C ALA A 106 7.89 2.51 10.70
N LEU A 107 7.19 3.64 10.67
CA LEU A 107 7.18 4.58 9.56
C LEU A 107 7.25 6.02 10.09
N PRO A 108 7.87 6.96 9.34
CA PRO A 108 7.68 8.39 9.57
C PRO A 108 6.18 8.74 9.57
N SER A 109 5.79 9.77 10.32
CA SER A 109 4.37 10.13 10.49
C SER A 109 3.65 10.37 9.16
N GLN A 110 4.29 11.09 8.24
CA GLN A 110 3.76 11.37 6.90
C GLN A 110 3.53 10.10 6.07
N ALA A 111 4.44 9.15 6.15
CA ALA A 111 4.30 7.85 5.48
C ALA A 111 3.16 7.03 6.10
N MET A 112 2.98 7.08 7.42
CA MET A 112 1.87 6.41 8.08
C MET A 112 0.51 7.03 7.69
N ASP A 113 0.43 8.36 7.63
CA ASP A 113 -0.77 9.09 7.22
C ASP A 113 -1.19 8.71 5.80
N ALA A 114 -0.22 8.63 4.88
CA ALA A 114 -0.44 8.20 3.51
C ALA A 114 -1.00 6.76 3.43
N VAL A 115 -0.45 5.84 4.23
CA VAL A 115 -0.95 4.45 4.30
C VAL A 115 -2.37 4.40 4.86
N CYS A 116 -2.66 5.13 5.94
CA CYS A 116 -4.00 5.18 6.53
C CYS A 116 -5.04 5.68 5.52
N LEU A 117 -4.74 6.78 4.82
CA LEU A 117 -5.62 7.32 3.78
C LEU A 117 -5.77 6.35 2.60
N TRP A 118 -4.69 5.68 2.19
CA TRP A 118 -4.74 4.69 1.13
C TRP A 118 -5.61 3.47 1.50
N ILE A 119 -5.58 3.03 2.75
CA ILE A 119 -6.47 1.96 3.27
C ILE A 119 -7.92 2.38 3.08
N VAL A 120 -8.32 3.57 3.56
CA VAL A 120 -9.69 4.07 3.38
C VAL A 120 -10.04 4.18 1.90
N ARG A 121 -9.11 4.66 1.08
CA ARG A 121 -9.28 4.76 -0.37
C ARG A 121 -9.59 3.40 -1.01
N ALA A 122 -8.96 2.32 -0.56
CA ALA A 122 -9.15 0.99 -1.15
C ALA A 122 -10.61 0.51 -1.11
N HIS A 123 -11.39 0.96 -0.12
CA HIS A 123 -12.84 0.70 -0.01
C HIS A 123 -13.68 1.50 -1.01
N GLY A 124 -13.16 2.63 -1.51
CA GLY A 124 -13.83 3.53 -2.45
C GLY A 124 -13.33 3.43 -3.89
N LEU A 125 -12.95 2.23 -4.37
CA LEU A 125 -12.33 2.03 -5.69
C LEU A 125 -13.12 2.65 -6.85
N ASP A 126 -14.46 2.61 -6.80
CA ASP A 126 -15.32 3.11 -7.88
C ASP A 126 -15.69 4.61 -7.75
N PHE A 127 -15.19 5.31 -6.72
CA PHE A 127 -15.53 6.71 -6.45
C PHE A 127 -14.56 7.71 -7.09
N PHE A 128 -13.39 7.23 -7.52
CA PHE A 128 -12.34 8.04 -8.11
C PHE A 128 -11.93 7.50 -9.47
N ASP A 129 -11.51 8.37 -10.39
CA ASP A 129 -11.00 7.95 -11.70
C ASP A 129 -9.51 7.66 -11.72
N VAL A 130 -8.81 8.01 -10.63
CA VAL A 130 -7.40 7.72 -10.40
C VAL A 130 -7.25 6.72 -9.27
N ASN A 131 -6.43 5.71 -9.50
CA ASN A 131 -6.16 4.62 -8.61
C ASN A 131 -4.64 4.54 -8.32
N PRO A 132 -4.12 5.40 -7.41
CA PRO A 132 -2.73 5.31 -6.97
C PRO A 132 -2.40 3.93 -6.39
N ARG A 133 -1.31 3.34 -6.85
CA ARG A 133 -0.74 2.13 -6.24
C ARG A 133 -0.08 2.49 -4.90
N LEU A 134 0.01 1.55 -3.98
CA LEU A 134 0.85 1.71 -2.78
C LEU A 134 2.17 0.96 -2.98
N ALA A 135 3.27 1.68 -3.08
CA ALA A 135 4.59 1.09 -3.29
C ALA A 135 5.35 1.04 -1.96
N LEU A 136 5.53 -0.15 -1.40
CA LEU A 136 6.35 -0.37 -0.20
C LEU A 136 7.77 -0.72 -0.66
N VAL A 137 8.70 0.22 -0.57
CA VAL A 137 10.06 0.05 -1.10
C VAL A 137 11.08 0.17 0.01
N SER A 138 12.12 -0.66 -0.03
CA SER A 138 13.20 -0.60 0.95
C SER A 138 14.55 -0.91 0.30
N PRO A 139 15.67 -0.33 0.79
CA PRO A 139 17.00 -0.67 0.27
C PRO A 139 17.40 -2.12 0.58
N GLU A 140 16.86 -2.70 1.65
CA GLU A 140 17.30 -3.99 2.20
C GLU A 140 16.15 -4.86 2.71
N LYS A 141 16.43 -6.16 2.89
CA LYS A 141 15.48 -7.09 3.54
C LYS A 141 15.23 -6.71 5.00
N ARG A 142 14.08 -7.16 5.52
CA ARG A 142 13.64 -7.03 6.94
C ARG A 142 13.28 -5.61 7.39
N CYS A 143 12.63 -4.85 6.51
CA CYS A 143 12.10 -3.51 6.81
C CYS A 143 10.59 -3.48 7.10
N GLY A 144 9.95 -4.63 7.31
CA GLY A 144 8.51 -4.71 7.66
C GLY A 144 7.52 -4.67 6.49
N LYS A 145 7.98 -4.78 5.23
CA LYS A 145 7.11 -4.76 4.03
C LYS A 145 6.02 -5.85 4.05
N THR A 146 6.40 -7.11 4.23
CA THR A 146 5.47 -8.24 4.32
C THR A 146 4.51 -8.07 5.50
N THR A 147 5.00 -7.61 6.66
CA THR A 147 4.15 -7.30 7.83
C THR A 147 3.10 -6.23 7.51
N MET A 148 3.46 -5.19 6.75
CA MET A 148 2.49 -4.19 6.29
C MET A 148 1.47 -4.81 5.33
N LEU A 149 1.90 -5.63 4.36
CA LEU A 149 0.98 -6.31 3.45
C LEU A 149 0.00 -7.24 4.21
N GLU A 150 0.45 -7.98 5.21
CA GLU A 150 -0.40 -8.82 6.06
C GLU A 150 -1.45 -8.01 6.85
N LEU A 151 -1.11 -6.79 7.29
CA LEU A 151 -2.06 -5.88 7.93
C LEU A 151 -3.07 -5.31 6.94
N LEU A 152 -2.60 -4.94 5.74
CA LEU A 152 -3.47 -4.46 4.64
C LEU A 152 -4.46 -5.54 4.20
N GLU A 153 -4.07 -6.81 4.24
CA GLU A 153 -4.94 -7.95 3.89
C GLU A 153 -6.22 -7.98 4.74
N LEU A 154 -6.13 -7.59 6.01
CA LEU A 154 -7.28 -7.56 6.93
C LEU A 154 -7.98 -6.21 7.01
N LEU A 155 -7.49 -5.18 6.30
CA LEU A 155 -8.04 -3.82 6.32
C LEU A 155 -8.58 -3.36 4.97
N THR A 156 -8.39 -4.14 3.89
CA THR A 156 -8.79 -3.76 2.53
C THR A 156 -9.75 -4.78 1.92
N PRO A 157 -10.73 -4.33 1.11
CA PRO A 157 -11.79 -5.20 0.63
C PRO A 157 -11.24 -6.24 -0.35
N ARG A 158 -11.74 -7.48 -0.24
CA ARG A 158 -11.42 -8.58 -1.17
C ARG A 158 -9.92 -8.73 -1.39
N ALA A 159 -9.14 -8.61 -0.30
CA ALA A 159 -7.70 -8.64 -0.38
C ALA A 159 -7.21 -9.99 -0.91
N LEU A 160 -6.22 -9.94 -1.80
CA LEU A 160 -5.54 -11.11 -2.33
C LEU A 160 -4.03 -10.88 -2.26
N MET A 161 -3.39 -11.56 -1.31
CA MET A 161 -1.94 -11.57 -1.19
C MET A 161 -1.32 -12.60 -2.16
N ALA A 162 -0.32 -12.17 -2.93
CA ALA A 162 0.39 -13.01 -3.89
C ALA A 162 1.88 -12.69 -3.92
N SER A 163 2.74 -13.71 -3.83
CA SER A 163 4.20 -13.56 -3.98
C SER A 163 4.70 -13.82 -5.40
N ASN A 164 3.88 -14.43 -6.25
CA ASN A 164 4.16 -14.65 -7.67
C ASN A 164 2.85 -14.85 -8.43
N ILE A 165 2.53 -13.96 -9.37
CA ILE A 165 1.30 -14.03 -10.17
C ILE A 165 1.64 -13.92 -11.65
N SER A 166 1.11 -14.84 -12.46
CA SER A 166 1.30 -14.77 -13.91
C SER A 166 0.49 -13.61 -14.50
N PRO A 167 0.95 -12.99 -15.60
CA PRO A 167 0.18 -11.98 -16.34
C PRO A 167 -1.25 -12.45 -16.63
N ALA A 168 -1.40 -13.72 -17.04
CA ALA A 168 -2.69 -14.34 -17.35
C ALA A 168 -3.63 -14.46 -16.15
N ALA A 169 -3.11 -14.86 -14.97
CA ALA A 169 -3.90 -14.94 -13.76
C ALA A 169 -4.32 -13.54 -13.28
N LEU A 170 -3.43 -12.56 -13.38
CA LEU A 170 -3.63 -11.19 -12.91
C LEU A 170 -4.87 -10.52 -13.53
N PHE A 171 -4.94 -10.40 -14.86
CA PHE A 171 -6.09 -9.70 -15.46
C PHE A 171 -7.39 -10.51 -15.37
N ARG A 172 -7.32 -11.84 -15.28
CA ARG A 172 -8.51 -12.70 -15.11
C ARG A 172 -9.11 -12.56 -13.73
N ILE A 173 -8.29 -12.54 -12.68
CA ILE A 173 -8.79 -12.38 -11.31
C ILE A 173 -9.29 -10.95 -11.07
N VAL A 174 -8.65 -9.96 -11.67
CA VAL A 174 -9.12 -8.57 -11.63
C VAL A 174 -10.50 -8.44 -12.27
N GLU A 175 -10.68 -8.97 -13.47
CA GLU A 175 -11.98 -8.98 -14.16
C GLU A 175 -13.06 -9.70 -13.33
N ALA A 176 -12.72 -10.89 -12.79
CA ALA A 176 -13.71 -11.75 -12.13
C ALA A 176 -14.08 -11.30 -10.72
N LYS A 177 -13.12 -10.76 -9.94
CA LYS A 177 -13.29 -10.54 -8.49
C LYS A 177 -13.00 -9.11 -8.04
N LYS A 178 -12.36 -8.26 -8.87
CA LYS A 178 -11.87 -6.90 -8.53
C LYS A 178 -11.22 -6.83 -7.12
N PRO A 179 -10.16 -7.62 -6.87
CA PRO A 179 -9.58 -7.77 -5.53
C PRO A 179 -8.59 -6.64 -5.19
N THR A 180 -8.43 -6.30 -3.91
CA THR A 180 -7.26 -5.51 -3.52
C THR A 180 -6.01 -6.39 -3.62
N LEU A 181 -5.20 -6.17 -4.65
CA LEU A 181 -4.01 -7.00 -4.92
C LEU A 181 -2.83 -6.58 -4.04
N LEU A 182 -2.30 -7.51 -3.25
CA LEU A 182 -1.17 -7.29 -2.36
C LEU A 182 0.01 -8.14 -2.84
N ILE A 183 0.93 -7.54 -3.60
CA ILE A 183 2.01 -8.29 -4.26
C ILE A 183 3.30 -8.20 -3.44
N ASP A 184 3.75 -9.31 -2.86
CA ASP A 184 5.06 -9.37 -2.20
C ASP A 184 6.17 -9.76 -3.19
N GLU A 185 7.40 -9.36 -2.88
CA GLU A 185 8.62 -9.67 -3.65
C GLU A 185 8.53 -9.35 -5.15
N LEU A 186 7.86 -8.26 -5.52
CA LEU A 186 7.65 -7.88 -6.93
C LEU A 186 8.99 -7.72 -7.68
N ASP A 187 10.06 -7.31 -7.00
CA ASP A 187 11.41 -7.21 -7.57
C ASP A 187 11.98 -8.54 -8.08
N SER A 188 11.57 -9.67 -7.48
CA SER A 188 12.10 -10.99 -7.85
C SER A 188 11.62 -11.48 -9.21
N PHE A 189 10.52 -10.93 -9.75
CA PHE A 189 9.93 -11.38 -11.02
C PHE A 189 9.51 -10.25 -11.98
N ALA A 190 9.27 -9.01 -11.52
CA ALA A 190 8.89 -7.93 -12.44
C ALA A 190 10.02 -7.55 -13.40
N ASP A 191 11.28 -7.70 -12.98
CA ASP A 191 12.44 -7.30 -13.77
C ASP A 191 12.59 -8.08 -15.08
N SER A 192 12.16 -9.33 -15.07
CA SER A 192 12.16 -10.24 -16.22
C SER A 192 10.85 -10.25 -17.02
N HIS A 193 9.79 -9.56 -16.57
CA HIS A 193 8.44 -9.66 -17.16
C HIS A 193 7.86 -8.28 -17.54
N GLU A 194 8.25 -7.77 -18.72
CA GLU A 194 7.73 -6.51 -19.30
C GLU A 194 6.20 -6.51 -19.42
N GLU A 195 5.61 -7.64 -19.78
CA GLU A 195 4.16 -7.79 -19.89
C GLU A 195 3.44 -7.52 -18.55
N LEU A 196 3.97 -8.09 -17.46
CA LEU A 196 3.40 -7.90 -16.13
C LEU A 196 3.44 -6.41 -15.74
N ARG A 197 4.58 -5.76 -15.93
CA ARG A 197 4.71 -4.31 -15.68
C ARG A 197 3.70 -3.49 -16.48
N GLY A 198 3.47 -3.85 -17.75
CA GLY A 198 2.45 -3.24 -18.59
C GLY A 198 1.04 -3.34 -17.98
N ILE A 199 0.67 -4.52 -17.47
CA ILE A 199 -0.62 -4.74 -16.81
C ILE A 199 -0.72 -3.91 -15.52
N LEU A 200 0.31 -3.94 -14.66
CA LEU A 200 0.35 -3.18 -13.40
C LEU A 200 0.19 -1.66 -13.65
N ASN A 201 0.86 -1.14 -14.69
CA ASN A 201 0.81 0.27 -15.08
C ASN A 201 -0.54 0.71 -15.66
N SER A 202 -1.25 -0.18 -16.37
CA SER A 202 -2.49 0.18 -17.08
C SER A 202 -3.63 0.59 -16.15
N GLY A 203 -3.68 0.04 -14.93
CA GLY A 203 -4.81 0.24 -14.01
C GLY A 203 -4.81 1.55 -13.21
N GLN A 204 -3.93 2.51 -13.50
CA GLN A 204 -3.86 3.79 -12.77
C GLN A 204 -5.05 4.70 -13.06
N ARG A 205 -5.51 4.78 -14.32
CA ARG A 205 -6.67 5.60 -14.70
C ARG A 205 -7.79 4.72 -15.25
N ARG A 206 -9.01 4.95 -14.81
CA ARG A 206 -10.17 4.08 -15.10
C ARG A 206 -10.39 3.84 -16.59
N ALA A 207 -10.33 4.91 -17.40
CA ALA A 207 -10.51 4.82 -18.85
C ALA A 207 -9.46 3.95 -19.57
N GLY A 208 -8.25 3.86 -19.03
CA GLY A 208 -7.12 3.11 -19.58
C GLY A 208 -6.92 1.71 -18.97
N ALA A 209 -7.71 1.35 -17.94
CA ALA A 209 -7.53 0.16 -17.13
C ALA A 209 -8.04 -1.11 -17.83
N LYS A 210 -7.44 -1.45 -18.97
CA LYS A 210 -7.79 -2.60 -19.78
C LYS A 210 -6.60 -3.18 -20.53
N VAL A 211 -6.64 -4.48 -20.77
CA VAL A 211 -5.71 -5.20 -21.65
C VAL A 211 -6.47 -6.08 -22.62
N VAL A 212 -5.94 -6.21 -23.83
CA VAL A 212 -6.51 -7.11 -24.86
C VAL A 212 -5.68 -8.38 -24.89
N ARG A 213 -6.33 -9.55 -24.80
CA ARG A 213 -5.68 -10.86 -24.78
C ARG A 213 -6.46 -11.86 -25.61
N THR A 214 -5.71 -12.70 -26.32
CA THR A 214 -6.26 -13.83 -27.07
C THR A 214 -6.66 -14.96 -26.10
N VAL A 215 -7.86 -15.52 -26.28
CA VAL A 215 -8.40 -16.60 -25.43
C VAL A 215 -8.97 -17.75 -26.26
N GLY A 216 -8.97 -18.93 -25.66
CA GLY A 216 -9.47 -20.16 -26.29
C GLY A 216 -8.54 -20.72 -27.37
N ASN A 217 -8.96 -21.84 -27.96
CA ASN A 217 -8.28 -22.44 -29.11
C ASN A 217 -8.64 -21.70 -30.42
N ASP A 218 -9.76 -20.98 -30.44
CA ASP A 218 -10.24 -20.20 -31.59
C ASP A 218 -9.56 -18.82 -31.71
N HIS A 219 -8.62 -18.52 -30.79
CA HIS A 219 -7.82 -17.30 -30.77
C HIS A 219 -8.64 -15.99 -30.77
N GLU A 220 -9.76 -15.97 -30.05
CA GLU A 220 -10.61 -14.79 -29.94
C GLU A 220 -9.94 -13.68 -29.11
N ALA A 221 -9.98 -12.44 -29.62
CA ALA A 221 -9.49 -11.28 -28.87
C ALA A 221 -10.53 -10.83 -27.84
N ARG A 222 -10.17 -10.87 -26.56
CA ARG A 222 -11.01 -10.41 -25.45
C ARG A 222 -10.35 -9.28 -24.67
N VAL A 223 -11.17 -8.31 -24.27
CA VAL A 223 -10.76 -7.23 -23.37
C VAL A 223 -10.96 -7.66 -21.92
N PHE A 224 -9.96 -7.41 -21.08
CA PHE A 224 -10.00 -7.65 -19.64
C PHE A 224 -9.70 -6.36 -18.89
N SER A 225 -10.42 -6.10 -17.80
CA SER A 225 -10.16 -5.01 -16.88
C SER A 225 -8.85 -5.22 -16.12
N THR A 226 -8.17 -4.12 -15.84
CA THR A 226 -7.04 -4.04 -14.90
C THR A 226 -7.33 -3.05 -13.76
N TRP A 227 -8.58 -2.63 -13.63
CA TRP A 227 -9.05 -1.68 -12.62
C TRP A 227 -9.21 -2.36 -11.27
N THR A 228 -8.23 -2.18 -10.40
CA THR A 228 -8.28 -2.69 -9.03
C THR A 228 -7.32 -1.99 -8.08
N SER A 229 -7.63 -1.90 -6.79
CA SER A 229 -6.68 -1.41 -5.77
C SER A 229 -5.47 -2.34 -5.68
N MET A 230 -4.28 -1.77 -5.47
CA MET A 230 -3.05 -2.58 -5.45
C MET A 230 -1.95 -1.96 -4.62
N ALA A 231 -1.36 -2.79 -3.75
CA ALA A 231 -0.12 -2.52 -3.07
C ALA A 231 0.93 -3.53 -3.52
N PHE A 232 2.20 -3.11 -3.57
CA PHE A 232 3.30 -4.02 -3.84
C PHE A 232 4.51 -3.72 -2.98
N ALA A 233 5.30 -4.75 -2.68
CA ALA A 233 6.54 -4.66 -1.95
C ALA A 233 7.74 -4.97 -2.84
N MET A 234 8.77 -4.12 -2.77
CA MET A 234 10.01 -4.30 -3.53
C MET A 234 11.27 -4.02 -2.70
N ILE A 235 12.36 -4.70 -3.04
CA ILE A 235 13.70 -4.39 -2.56
C ILE A 235 14.49 -3.66 -3.66
N GLY A 236 15.24 -2.63 -3.29
CA GLY A 236 16.07 -1.87 -4.22
C GLY A 236 15.29 -0.72 -4.87
N GLN A 237 15.58 -0.46 -6.15
CA GLN A 237 14.94 0.63 -6.91
C GLN A 237 13.66 0.12 -7.57
N SER A 238 12.57 0.89 -7.50
CA SER A 238 11.39 0.58 -8.27
C SER A 238 11.56 1.10 -9.72
N PRO A 239 10.99 0.44 -10.73
CA PRO A 239 10.98 0.98 -12.08
C PRO A 239 10.25 2.33 -12.09
N GLY A 240 10.86 3.39 -12.64
CA GLY A 240 10.27 4.74 -12.61
C GLY A 240 8.83 4.84 -13.14
N THR A 241 8.43 3.95 -14.06
CA THR A 241 7.03 3.88 -14.53
C THR A 241 6.03 3.40 -13.47
N LEU A 242 6.43 2.54 -12.53
CA LEU A 242 5.59 2.15 -11.39
C LEU A 242 5.62 3.23 -10.31
N GLU A 243 6.77 3.86 -10.06
CA GLU A 243 6.93 4.96 -9.10
C GLU A 243 5.98 6.13 -9.43
N ASP A 244 5.95 6.58 -10.69
CA ASP A 244 5.06 7.67 -11.17
C ASP A 244 3.56 7.41 -10.92
N ARG A 245 3.17 6.14 -10.69
CA ARG A 245 1.78 5.72 -10.51
C ARG A 245 1.45 5.33 -9.08
N SER A 246 2.39 5.56 -8.16
CA SER A 246 2.32 5.07 -6.79
C SER A 246 2.40 6.20 -5.77
N ILE A 247 1.82 5.96 -4.60
CA ILE A 247 2.22 6.59 -3.35
C ILE A 247 3.39 5.76 -2.82
N LEU A 248 4.58 6.35 -2.83
CA LEU A 248 5.79 5.66 -2.44
C LEU A 248 6.03 5.75 -0.93
N ILE A 249 6.12 4.59 -0.28
CA ILE A 249 6.47 4.44 1.12
C ILE A 249 7.87 3.83 1.20
N ARG A 250 8.86 4.68 1.45
CA ARG A 250 10.24 4.25 1.70
C ARG A 250 10.37 3.71 3.11
N MET A 251 10.47 2.39 3.23
CA MET A 251 10.65 1.70 4.49
C MET A 251 12.13 1.50 4.81
N GLN A 252 12.48 1.66 6.08
CA GLN A 252 13.83 1.44 6.60
C GLN A 252 13.81 0.38 7.70
N ARG A 253 14.98 -0.17 8.03
CA ARG A 253 15.10 -1.01 9.22
C ARG A 253 14.81 -0.18 10.45
N ARG A 254 13.95 -0.70 11.31
CA ARG A 254 13.68 -0.09 12.62
C ARG A 254 14.98 0.12 13.39
N ARG A 255 15.04 1.20 14.17
CA ARG A 255 16.14 1.45 15.09
C ARG A 255 16.09 0.46 16.26
N PRO A 256 17.22 0.10 16.89
CA PRO A 256 17.20 -0.74 18.10
C PRO A 256 16.37 -0.14 19.24
N SER A 257 16.24 1.19 19.29
CA SER A 257 15.45 1.93 20.28
C SER A 257 13.94 1.92 19.98
N GLU A 258 13.52 1.58 18.76
CA GLU A 258 12.10 1.52 18.39
C GLU A 258 11.51 0.20 18.86
N GLN A 259 10.61 0.28 19.84
CA GLN A 259 9.86 -0.87 20.31
C GLN A 259 8.70 -1.16 19.37
N ILE A 260 8.93 -2.06 18.41
CA ILE A 260 7.90 -2.56 17.51
C ILE A 260 7.51 -3.97 17.93
N GLY A 261 6.20 -4.17 18.10
CA GLY A 261 5.58 -5.46 18.39
C GLY A 261 5.85 -6.47 17.28
N LYS A 262 5.94 -7.75 17.66
CA LYS A 262 6.04 -8.84 16.68
C LYS A 262 4.64 -9.25 16.28
N LEU A 263 4.32 -9.14 15.00
CA LEU A 263 3.07 -9.68 14.47
C LEU A 263 3.13 -11.21 14.57
N ARG A 264 2.20 -11.78 15.34
CA ARG A 264 2.02 -13.23 15.48
C ARG A 264 0.54 -13.52 15.38
N TRP A 265 0.18 -14.24 14.32
CA TRP A 265 -1.19 -14.57 14.04
C TRP A 265 -1.74 -15.73 14.86
N ALA A 266 -0.85 -16.59 15.38
CA ALA A 266 -1.25 -17.73 16.21
C ALA A 266 -1.48 -17.32 17.66
N GLY A 267 -2.50 -17.94 18.27
CA GLY A 267 -2.87 -17.74 19.67
C GLY A 267 -3.82 -16.56 19.88
N SER A 268 -4.31 -16.43 21.11
CA SER A 268 -5.37 -15.49 21.51
C SER A 268 -5.11 -14.04 21.12
N GLN A 269 -3.86 -13.56 21.25
CA GLN A 269 -3.51 -12.20 20.87
C GLN A 269 -3.61 -11.96 19.35
N GLY A 270 -3.25 -12.96 18.54
CA GLY A 270 -3.35 -12.89 17.08
C GLY A 270 -4.80 -12.97 16.60
N GLU A 271 -5.61 -13.81 17.24
CA GLU A 271 -7.05 -13.92 16.99
C GLU A 271 -7.79 -12.62 17.35
N ALA A 272 -7.51 -12.05 18.53
CA ALA A 272 -8.08 -10.77 18.94
C ALA A 272 -7.70 -9.63 17.98
N LEU A 273 -6.43 -9.58 17.53
CA LEU A 273 -5.99 -8.61 16.53
C LEU A 273 -6.74 -8.79 15.21
N ARG A 274 -6.92 -10.02 14.72
CA ARG A 274 -7.67 -10.29 13.48
C ARG A 274 -9.10 -9.79 13.58
N LEU A 275 -9.80 -10.11 14.66
CA LEU A 275 -11.17 -9.66 14.89
C LEU A 275 -11.24 -8.13 14.95
N SER A 276 -10.33 -7.49 15.69
CA SER A 276 -10.24 -6.02 15.75
C SER A 276 -10.01 -5.38 14.39
N LEU A 277 -9.11 -5.94 13.57
CA LEU A 277 -8.85 -5.46 12.20
C LEU A 277 -10.06 -5.67 11.28
N ILE A 278 -10.76 -6.80 11.41
CA ILE A 278 -11.99 -7.06 10.65
C ILE A 278 -13.07 -6.04 11.01
N CYS A 279 -13.30 -5.79 12.30
CA CYS A 279 -14.25 -4.77 12.76
C CYS A 279 -13.87 -3.38 12.24
N LEU A 280 -12.58 -3.05 12.24
CA LEU A 280 -12.08 -1.81 11.67
C LEU A 280 -12.33 -1.73 10.16
N GLY A 281 -12.13 -2.83 9.42
CA GLY A 281 -12.49 -2.93 8.00
C GLY A 281 -13.97 -2.68 7.74
N ARG A 282 -14.87 -3.23 8.57
CA ARG A 282 -16.32 -2.97 8.51
C ARG A 282 -16.66 -1.49 8.77
N ALA A 283 -15.97 -0.87 9.73
CA ALA A 283 -16.14 0.54 10.06
C ALA A 283 -15.66 1.45 8.91
N ILE A 284 -14.53 1.11 8.27
CA ILE A 284 -14.03 1.81 7.07
C ILE A 284 -15.03 1.69 5.92
N ALA A 285 -15.51 0.47 5.63
CA ALA A 285 -16.51 0.24 4.59
C ALA A 285 -17.79 1.05 4.85
N ARG A 286 -18.23 1.13 6.11
CA ARG A 286 -19.37 1.95 6.51
C ARG A 286 -19.14 3.43 6.27
N TRP A 287 -18.03 3.97 6.77
CA TRP A 287 -17.71 5.39 6.62
C TRP A 287 -17.60 5.79 5.15
N VAL A 288 -16.91 4.99 4.33
CA VAL A 288 -16.74 5.25 2.89
C VAL A 288 -18.08 5.22 2.17
N ASN A 289 -18.95 4.27 2.49
CA ASN A 289 -20.28 4.19 1.88
C ASN A 289 -21.19 5.37 2.27
N ASP A 290 -21.17 5.79 3.54
CA ASP A 290 -21.95 6.94 4.01
C ASP A 290 -21.53 8.25 3.31
N HIS A 291 -20.26 8.37 2.92
CA HIS A 291 -19.70 9.57 2.30
C HIS A 291 -19.51 9.45 0.78
N ALA A 292 -20.03 8.39 0.15
CA ALA A 292 -19.77 8.07 -1.26
C ALA A 292 -20.14 9.21 -2.22
N GLU A 293 -21.30 9.86 -2.02
CA GLU A 293 -21.75 10.97 -2.86
C GLU A 293 -20.82 12.19 -2.76
N VAL A 294 -20.39 12.54 -1.55
CA VAL A 294 -19.47 13.67 -1.32
C VAL A 294 -18.10 13.36 -1.94
N LEU A 295 -17.57 12.16 -1.72
CA LEU A 295 -16.26 11.75 -2.24
C LEU A 295 -16.20 11.73 -3.77
N ARG A 296 -17.30 11.39 -4.45
CA ARG A 296 -17.38 11.41 -5.93
C ARG A 296 -17.34 12.82 -6.53
N GLN A 297 -17.77 13.82 -5.76
CA GLN A 297 -17.95 15.19 -6.26
C GLN A 297 -16.85 16.13 -5.79
N LEU A 298 -16.25 15.85 -4.63
CA LEU A 298 -15.29 16.72 -4.00
C LEU A 298 -14.03 16.91 -4.87
N GLN A 299 -13.63 18.17 -4.99
CA GLN A 299 -12.39 18.59 -5.63
C GLN A 299 -11.48 19.20 -4.55
N PRO A 300 -10.58 18.42 -3.93
CA PRO A 300 -9.70 18.93 -2.89
C PRO A 300 -8.70 19.94 -3.46
N GLU A 301 -8.27 20.88 -2.61
CA GLU A 301 -7.16 21.76 -2.95
C GLU A 301 -5.84 20.97 -2.96
N ILE A 302 -5.18 20.95 -4.13
CA ILE A 302 -3.91 20.25 -4.34
C ILE A 302 -2.75 21.23 -4.08
N PRO A 303 -1.76 20.87 -3.25
CA PRO A 303 -0.55 21.67 -3.07
C PRO A 303 0.16 21.96 -4.40
N THR A 304 0.58 23.22 -4.59
CA THR A 304 1.24 23.68 -5.83
C THR A 304 2.59 23.01 -6.10
N GLU A 305 3.21 22.46 -5.04
CA GLU A 305 4.46 21.71 -5.05
C GLU A 305 4.32 20.32 -5.68
N LEU A 306 3.08 19.81 -5.83
CA LEU A 306 2.82 18.55 -6.51
C LEU A 306 2.63 18.78 -8.00
N HIS A 307 3.49 18.17 -8.82
CA HIS A 307 3.41 18.26 -10.27
C HIS A 307 2.84 16.98 -10.91
N ASP A 308 2.21 17.15 -12.07
CA ASP A 308 1.68 16.10 -12.95
C ASP A 308 1.04 14.90 -12.24
N ARG A 309 1.75 13.77 -12.21
CA ARG A 309 1.26 12.48 -11.72
C ARG A 309 1.16 12.40 -10.20
N ALA A 310 1.98 13.17 -9.48
CA ALA A 310 1.91 13.22 -8.03
C ALA A 310 0.58 13.83 -7.58
N ALA A 311 0.15 14.92 -8.22
CA ALA A 311 -1.15 15.55 -7.99
C ALA A 311 -2.31 14.56 -8.25
N ASP A 312 -2.29 13.85 -9.38
CA ASP A 312 -3.27 12.80 -9.70
C ASP A 312 -3.32 11.70 -8.61
N ASN A 313 -2.16 11.20 -8.19
CA ASN A 313 -2.07 10.11 -7.21
C ASN A 313 -2.57 10.54 -5.83
N TRP A 314 -2.28 11.78 -5.42
CA TRP A 314 -2.70 12.31 -4.12
C TRP A 314 -4.15 12.78 -4.08
N PHE A 315 -4.73 13.16 -5.23
CA PHE A 315 -6.12 13.61 -5.33
C PHE A 315 -7.13 12.79 -4.51
N PRO A 316 -7.25 11.46 -4.67
CA PRO A 316 -8.23 10.68 -3.91
C PRO A 316 -7.93 10.64 -2.40
N LEU A 317 -6.66 10.72 -2.00
CA LEU A 317 -6.26 10.71 -0.59
C LEU A 317 -6.56 12.06 0.07
N LEU A 318 -6.34 13.17 -0.66
CA LEU A 318 -6.69 14.52 -0.22
C LEU A 318 -8.21 14.69 -0.10
N ALA A 319 -8.98 14.16 -1.04
CA ALA A 319 -10.44 14.20 -0.97
C ALA A 319 -10.97 13.47 0.29
N ILE A 320 -10.42 12.29 0.61
CA ILE A 320 -10.76 11.56 1.83
C ILE A 320 -10.39 12.37 3.07
N ALA A 321 -9.21 12.99 3.10
CA ALA A 321 -8.76 13.80 4.22
C ALA A 321 -9.64 15.04 4.44
N ASP A 322 -10.08 15.71 3.37
CA ASP A 322 -10.97 16.86 3.43
C ASP A 322 -12.37 16.47 3.95
N VAL A 323 -12.88 15.28 3.61
CA VAL A 323 -14.14 14.76 4.19
C VAL A 323 -14.00 14.32 5.64
N LEU A 324 -12.85 13.74 6.02
CA LEU A 324 -12.56 13.37 7.41
C LEU A 324 -12.55 14.60 8.34
N GLY A 325 -12.03 15.72 7.86
CA GLY A 325 -11.90 16.96 8.64
C GLY A 325 -10.90 16.83 9.79
N GLY A 326 -11.05 17.68 10.81
CA GLY A 326 -10.05 17.81 11.88
C GLY A 326 -8.69 18.21 11.31
N ASP A 327 -7.62 17.56 11.78
CA ASP A 327 -6.25 17.83 11.30
C ASP A 327 -5.86 17.03 10.04
N TRP A 328 -6.74 16.14 9.53
CA TRP A 328 -6.43 15.30 8.37
C TRP A 328 -6.16 16.07 7.08
N PRO A 329 -6.90 17.15 6.74
CA PRO A 329 -6.62 17.97 5.56
C PRO A 329 -5.16 18.45 5.50
N ASP A 330 -4.65 18.97 6.62
CA ASP A 330 -3.29 19.51 6.72
C ASP A 330 -2.25 18.39 6.73
N ARG A 331 -2.51 17.32 7.49
CA ARG A 331 -1.63 16.13 7.55
C ARG A 331 -1.46 15.48 6.18
N ALA A 332 -2.55 15.35 5.42
CA ALA A 332 -2.51 14.74 4.09
C ALA A 332 -1.71 15.59 3.10
N ARG A 333 -1.85 16.91 3.13
CA ARG A 333 -1.06 17.83 2.28
C ARG A 333 0.41 17.83 2.67
N ALA A 334 0.72 17.86 3.97
CA ALA A 334 2.08 17.72 4.47
C ALA A 334 2.71 16.38 4.07
N ALA A 335 1.95 15.29 4.14
CA ALA A 335 2.39 13.98 3.68
C ALA A 335 2.63 13.94 2.17
N ALA A 336 1.77 14.59 1.39
CA ALA A 336 1.91 14.67 -0.05
C ALA A 336 3.21 15.37 -0.46
N ILE A 337 3.47 16.55 0.10
CA ILE A 337 4.70 17.32 -0.16
C ILE A 337 5.93 16.50 0.28
N ALA A 338 5.90 15.93 1.49
CA ALA A 338 7.04 15.20 2.04
C ALA A 338 7.40 13.94 1.24
N LEU A 339 6.41 13.19 0.74
CA LEU A 339 6.63 11.93 0.03
C LEU A 339 6.89 12.13 -1.46
N SER A 340 6.29 13.16 -2.08
CA SER A 340 6.53 13.48 -3.50
C SER A 340 7.81 14.31 -3.71
N GLY A 341 8.26 15.07 -2.69
CA GLY A 341 9.49 15.85 -2.75
C GLY A 341 10.80 15.04 -2.65
N GLN A 342 10.76 13.77 -2.24
CA GLN A 342 11.95 12.95 -1.99
C GLN A 342 12.53 12.25 -3.24
N GLU A 343 11.88 12.32 -4.41
CA GLU A 343 12.33 11.57 -5.60
C GLU A 343 12.60 12.41 -6.85
N GLY A 344 11.81 13.46 -7.10
CA GLY A 344 12.13 14.43 -8.16
C GLY A 344 13.37 15.25 -7.79
N ALA A 345 13.47 15.73 -6.55
CA ALA A 345 14.45 16.73 -6.16
C ALA A 345 15.92 16.29 -6.18
N GLU A 346 16.26 15.01 -6.31
CA GLU A 346 17.66 14.58 -6.44
C GLU A 346 18.02 14.13 -7.87
N SER A 347 17.17 13.34 -8.54
CA SER A 347 17.46 12.87 -9.90
C SER A 347 17.05 13.87 -10.98
N GLU A 348 15.94 14.59 -10.80
CA GLU A 348 15.55 15.72 -11.65
C GLU A 348 16.47 16.91 -11.38
N SER A 349 16.81 17.18 -10.11
CA SER A 349 17.85 18.17 -9.76
C SER A 349 19.21 17.81 -10.33
N ALA A 350 19.66 16.56 -10.24
CA ALA A 350 20.93 16.15 -10.88
C ALA A 350 20.85 16.26 -12.40
N GLY A 351 19.71 15.94 -13.02
CA GLY A 351 19.48 16.13 -14.45
C GLY A 351 19.52 17.61 -14.86
N LEU A 352 18.86 18.48 -14.11
CA LEU A 352 18.84 19.93 -14.33
C LEU A 352 20.21 20.57 -14.05
N GLN A 353 20.89 20.13 -12.99
CA GLN A 353 22.26 20.54 -12.66
C GLN A 353 23.24 20.12 -13.76
N VAL A 354 23.15 18.87 -14.25
CA VAL A 354 24.02 18.43 -15.35
C VAL A 354 23.72 19.20 -16.63
N LEU A 355 22.45 19.54 -16.91
CA LEU A 355 22.11 20.41 -18.05
C LEU A 355 22.71 21.82 -17.88
N ALA A 356 22.60 22.41 -16.70
CA ALA A 356 23.16 23.72 -16.41
C ALA A 356 24.69 23.72 -16.53
N ASP A 357 25.36 22.72 -15.98
CA ASP A 357 26.82 22.57 -16.05
C ASP A 357 27.28 22.29 -17.49
N VAL A 358 26.55 21.47 -18.26
CA VAL A 358 26.85 21.24 -19.67
C VAL A 358 26.69 22.52 -20.49
N ARG A 359 25.69 23.37 -20.21
CA ARG A 359 25.54 24.70 -20.84
C ARG A 359 26.77 25.58 -20.59
N THR A 360 27.24 25.63 -19.34
CA THR A 360 28.45 26.37 -18.97
C THR A 360 29.69 25.80 -19.65
N ILE A 361 29.86 24.48 -19.67
CA ILE A 361 31.00 23.83 -20.34
C ILE A 361 31.03 24.12 -21.85
N PHE A 362 29.87 24.13 -22.53
CA PHE A 362 29.79 24.50 -23.93
C PHE A 362 30.12 25.99 -24.15
N ALA A 363 29.64 26.88 -23.28
CA ALA A 363 29.95 28.30 -23.34
C ALA A 363 31.45 28.58 -23.11
N ASP A 364 32.05 27.99 -22.07
CA ASP A 364 33.45 28.19 -21.68
C ASP A 364 34.43 27.59 -22.67
N SER A 365 34.08 26.46 -23.29
CA SER A 365 34.93 25.81 -24.29
C SER A 365 34.84 26.46 -25.67
N GLY A 366 33.75 27.20 -25.96
CA GLY A 366 33.46 27.75 -27.29
C GLY A 366 33.31 26.68 -28.38
N ALA A 367 33.15 25.40 -28.01
CA ALA A 367 33.10 24.29 -28.94
C ALA A 367 31.64 23.93 -29.29
N ASN A 368 31.32 23.72 -30.56
CA ASN A 368 29.97 23.27 -30.96
C ASN A 368 29.78 21.74 -30.83
N ARG A 369 30.83 21.03 -30.41
CA ARG A 369 30.84 19.57 -30.27
C ARG A 369 31.81 19.13 -29.20
N LEU A 370 31.40 18.18 -28.36
CA LEU A 370 32.24 17.57 -27.34
C LEU A 370 32.07 16.06 -27.36
N GLY A 371 33.18 15.34 -27.24
CA GLY A 371 33.16 13.88 -27.07
C GLY A 371 32.61 13.51 -25.69
N SER A 372 31.89 12.39 -25.59
CA SER A 372 31.32 11.94 -24.31
C SER A 372 32.37 11.80 -23.21
N GLN A 373 33.59 11.38 -23.58
CA GLN A 373 34.71 11.28 -22.64
C GLN A 373 35.19 12.66 -22.16
N ASP A 374 35.34 13.62 -23.07
CA ASP A 374 35.79 14.98 -22.75
C ASP A 374 34.74 15.72 -21.91
N LEU A 375 33.47 15.59 -22.27
CA LEU A 375 32.37 16.17 -21.51
C LEU A 375 32.29 15.61 -20.09
N CYS A 376 32.41 14.29 -19.91
CA CYS A 376 32.48 13.68 -18.58
C CYS A 376 33.70 14.15 -17.78
N ALA A 377 34.87 14.24 -18.40
CA ALA A 377 36.08 14.68 -17.72
C ALA A 377 35.95 16.13 -17.20
N ARG A 378 35.34 17.01 -18.01
CA ARG A 378 35.08 18.40 -17.63
C ARG A 378 34.05 18.52 -16.52
N LEU A 379 32.98 17.72 -16.56
CA LEU A 379 32.00 17.66 -15.47
C LEU A 379 32.64 17.20 -14.16
N VAL A 380 33.47 16.16 -14.21
CA VAL A 380 34.20 15.63 -13.04
C VAL A 380 35.20 16.63 -12.46
N ALA A 381 35.74 17.53 -13.28
CA ALA A 381 36.70 18.55 -12.86
C ALA A 381 36.07 19.77 -12.17
N LEU A 382 34.74 19.86 -12.09
CA LEU A 382 34.05 20.92 -11.36
C LEU A 382 34.14 20.66 -9.85
N GLU A 383 35.06 21.33 -9.16
CA GLU A 383 35.34 21.13 -7.73
C GLU A 383 34.15 21.45 -6.81
N GLU A 384 33.29 22.38 -7.22
CA GLU A 384 32.06 22.77 -6.50
C GLU A 384 30.88 21.81 -6.74
N ARG A 385 31.08 20.71 -7.50
CA ARG A 385 30.02 19.76 -7.89
C ARG A 385 30.35 18.33 -7.44
N SER A 386 29.30 17.53 -7.24
CA SER A 386 29.41 16.13 -6.81
C SER A 386 29.79 15.15 -7.93
N TRP A 387 30.15 15.62 -9.13
CA TRP A 387 30.44 14.77 -10.28
C TRP A 387 31.73 13.94 -10.11
N GLY A 388 32.72 14.45 -9.38
CA GLY A 388 33.97 13.74 -9.09
C GLY A 388 33.82 12.59 -8.08
N GLU A 389 32.84 12.69 -7.18
CA GLU A 389 32.50 11.69 -6.18
C GLU A 389 31.06 11.18 -6.35
N TRP A 390 30.64 11.01 -7.61
CA TRP A 390 29.31 10.54 -7.94
C TRP A 390 29.01 9.14 -7.36
N ARG A 391 27.75 8.70 -7.36
CA ARG A 391 27.24 7.42 -6.79
C ARG A 391 28.30 6.41 -6.31
N HIS A 392 28.35 6.19 -5.00
CA HIS A 392 29.36 5.36 -4.31
C HIS A 392 30.78 5.92 -4.36
N GLY A 393 30.94 7.25 -4.39
CA GLY A 393 32.24 7.94 -4.37
C GLY A 393 33.08 7.71 -5.63
N LYS A 394 32.45 7.38 -6.77
CA LYS A 394 33.10 7.13 -8.05
C LYS A 394 32.78 8.25 -9.05
N PRO A 395 33.73 8.69 -9.88
CA PRO A 395 33.48 9.73 -10.87
C PRO A 395 32.35 9.39 -11.85
N LEU A 396 31.63 10.42 -12.29
CA LEU A 396 30.58 10.30 -13.29
C LEU A 396 31.10 9.65 -14.60
N SER A 397 30.50 8.53 -14.99
CA SER A 397 30.84 7.82 -16.23
C SER A 397 29.98 8.25 -17.43
N GLN A 398 30.46 7.97 -18.65
CA GLN A 398 29.74 8.26 -19.90
C GLN A 398 28.34 7.61 -19.96
N ASN A 399 28.21 6.39 -19.43
CA ASN A 399 26.93 5.68 -19.37
C ASN A 399 25.97 6.33 -18.38
N GLN A 400 26.47 6.86 -17.27
CA GLN A 400 25.66 7.59 -16.29
C GLN A 400 25.25 8.95 -16.84
N LEU A 401 26.15 9.69 -17.50
CA LEU A 401 25.83 10.93 -18.19
C LEU A 401 24.72 10.73 -19.24
N ALA A 402 24.84 9.69 -20.08
CA ALA A 402 23.81 9.38 -21.07
C ALA A 402 22.45 9.03 -20.42
N LYS A 403 22.44 8.40 -19.25
CA LYS A 403 21.21 8.13 -18.48
C LYS A 403 20.60 9.41 -17.92
N LEU A 404 21.40 10.35 -17.44
CA LEU A 404 20.94 11.65 -16.94
C LEU A 404 20.37 12.53 -18.05
N LEU A 405 20.94 12.46 -19.25
CA LEU A 405 20.53 13.30 -20.39
C LEU A 405 19.33 12.75 -21.19
N ARG A 406 19.11 11.43 -21.14
CA ARG A 406 18.04 10.75 -21.90
C ARG A 406 16.63 11.28 -21.65
N PRO A 407 16.20 11.63 -20.41
CA PRO A 407 14.88 12.20 -20.15
C PRO A 407 14.63 13.52 -20.87
N PHE A 408 15.68 14.33 -21.08
CA PHE A 408 15.60 15.61 -21.78
C PHE A 408 15.63 15.49 -23.32
N GLY A 409 15.51 14.26 -23.85
CA GLY A 409 15.58 14.00 -25.29
C GLY A 409 17.00 13.99 -25.86
N VAL A 410 18.02 14.27 -25.06
CA VAL A 410 19.41 14.39 -25.51
C VAL A 410 20.08 13.02 -25.55
N ARG A 411 20.70 12.67 -26.68
CA ARG A 411 21.40 11.39 -26.87
C ARG A 411 22.75 11.59 -27.54
N SER A 412 23.75 10.82 -27.11
CA SER A 412 25.05 10.83 -27.78
C SER A 412 24.95 10.22 -29.19
N ARG A 413 25.62 10.84 -30.15
CA ARG A 413 25.69 10.39 -31.55
C ARG A 413 27.13 10.20 -32.00
N SER A 414 27.31 9.38 -33.02
CA SER A 414 28.61 9.23 -33.68
C SER A 414 28.88 10.47 -34.54
N MET A 415 29.99 11.14 -34.28
CA MET A 415 30.39 12.37 -34.95
C MET A 415 31.80 12.19 -35.50
N ARG A 416 32.07 12.83 -36.64
CA ARG A 416 33.40 12.83 -37.25
C ARG A 416 34.13 14.09 -36.81
N ASP A 417 35.24 13.92 -36.12
CA ASP A 417 36.15 15.00 -35.75
C ASP A 417 37.49 14.78 -36.43
N ARG A 418 37.75 15.59 -37.45
CA ARG A 418 38.89 15.43 -38.38
C ARG A 418 38.98 13.99 -38.91
N ASP A 419 40.02 13.25 -38.48
CA ASP A 419 40.32 11.88 -38.92
C ASP A 419 39.80 10.79 -37.97
N ARG A 420 39.03 11.12 -36.93
CA ARG A 420 38.49 10.15 -35.97
C ARG A 420 36.97 10.23 -35.87
N VAL A 421 36.34 9.06 -35.76
CA VAL A 421 34.92 8.96 -35.39
C VAL A 421 34.85 8.82 -33.88
N LEU A 422 34.15 9.74 -33.22
CA LEU A 422 33.96 9.75 -31.78
C LEU A 422 32.47 9.82 -31.44
N ARG A 423 32.11 9.27 -30.28
CA ARG A 423 30.76 9.41 -29.71
C ARG A 423 30.71 10.65 -28.83
N GLY A 424 29.69 11.47 -29.00
CA GLY A 424 29.55 12.69 -28.23
C GLY A 424 28.26 13.45 -28.52
N TYR A 425 28.31 14.74 -28.26
CA TYR A 425 27.17 15.64 -28.16
C TYR A 425 27.44 16.92 -28.97
N LEU A 426 26.45 17.41 -29.72
CA LEU A 426 26.48 18.75 -30.31
C LEU A 426 25.80 19.75 -29.37
N SER A 427 26.22 21.00 -29.38
CA SER A 427 25.54 22.09 -28.66
C SER A 427 24.04 22.15 -29.01
N ASP A 428 23.73 21.98 -30.29
CA ASP A 428 22.38 22.08 -30.86
C ASP A 428 21.44 21.00 -30.32
N ASP A 429 21.97 19.84 -29.88
CA ASP A 429 21.17 18.79 -29.24
C ASP A 429 20.55 19.26 -27.92
N PHE A 430 21.13 20.26 -27.29
CA PHE A 430 20.73 20.74 -25.97
C PHE A 430 19.91 22.02 -26.03
N GLU A 431 19.80 22.70 -27.17
CA GLU A 431 19.10 24.00 -27.24
C GLU A 431 17.64 23.89 -26.77
N GLU A 432 16.92 22.86 -27.20
CA GLU A 432 15.55 22.61 -26.78
C GLU A 432 15.46 22.28 -25.28
N ALA A 433 16.42 21.50 -24.76
CA ALA A 433 16.49 21.17 -23.35
C ALA A 433 16.83 22.41 -22.49
N PHE A 434 17.80 23.23 -22.92
CA PHE A 434 18.16 24.47 -22.23
C PHE A 434 16.99 25.46 -22.21
N ALA A 435 16.30 25.63 -23.33
CA ALA A 435 15.15 26.53 -23.43
C ALA A 435 13.98 26.10 -22.54
N ARG A 436 13.72 24.79 -22.43
CA ARG A 436 12.59 24.27 -21.64
C ARG A 436 12.87 24.17 -20.15
N TYR A 437 14.08 23.77 -19.79
CA TYR A 437 14.39 23.36 -18.43
C TYR A 437 15.29 24.34 -17.66
N LEU A 438 16.00 25.25 -18.35
CA LEU A 438 16.90 26.23 -17.72
C LEU A 438 16.44 27.69 -17.86
N ALA A 439 15.38 27.98 -18.62
CA ALA A 439 14.84 29.33 -18.76
C ALA A 439 13.89 29.71 -17.60
N SER A 440 13.40 28.73 -16.84
CA SER A 440 12.54 28.91 -15.66
C SER A 440 13.30 28.94 -14.33
N SER A 441 14.53 28.41 -14.28
CA SER A 441 15.35 28.33 -13.06
C SER A 441 15.91 29.67 -12.60
N ASP A 442 15.98 30.68 -13.47
CA ASP A 442 16.42 32.04 -13.10
C ASP A 442 15.38 32.83 -12.28
N ARG A 443 14.17 32.28 -12.06
CA ARG A 443 13.12 32.93 -11.24
C ARG A 443 13.04 32.45 -9.79
N TYR A 444 13.82 31.42 -9.43
CA TYR A 444 13.92 30.93 -8.05
C TYR A 444 15.39 30.74 -7.69
N GLY A 445 16.07 31.87 -7.45
CA GLY A 445 17.42 31.87 -6.89
C GLY A 445 17.41 31.43 -5.44
N THR A 446 17.84 30.19 -5.19
CA THR A 446 18.26 29.67 -3.88
C THR A 446 19.30 30.59 -3.24
N THR A 447 18.96 31.20 -2.10
CA THR A 447 19.94 31.87 -1.22
C THR A 447 20.92 30.84 -0.67
N HIS A 448 22.10 30.73 -1.28
CA HIS A 448 23.29 30.27 -0.57
C HIS A 448 23.70 31.37 0.41
N ARG A 449 23.53 31.11 1.71
CA ARG A 449 24.04 31.96 2.78
C ARG A 449 25.55 31.73 2.88
N SER A 450 26.34 32.54 2.18
CA SER A 450 27.78 32.68 2.43
C SER A 450 27.99 33.60 3.63
N SER A 451 28.63 33.06 4.67
CA SER A 451 29.09 33.82 5.82
C SER A 451 30.37 34.58 5.44
N GLN A 452 30.24 35.83 5.00
CA GLN A 452 31.30 36.84 5.10
C GLN A 452 30.63 38.19 5.40
N GLY A 453 31.14 38.87 6.42
CA GLY A 453 30.49 40.03 7.02
C GLY A 453 30.50 41.26 6.11
N ASP A 454 29.40 42.00 6.20
CA ASP A 454 29.30 43.41 5.82
C ASP A 454 28.40 44.11 6.84
N GLU A 455 29.03 44.75 7.83
CA GLU A 455 28.45 45.84 8.62
C GLU A 455 28.35 47.08 7.72
N ALA A 456 27.15 47.42 7.21
CA ALA A 456 26.84 48.77 6.70
C ALA A 456 25.38 49.03 6.28
N LEU A 457 24.44 48.08 6.37
CA LEU A 457 23.08 48.24 5.81
C LEU A 457 21.96 47.93 6.82
N PHE A 458 22.12 48.34 8.08
CA PHE A 458 21.07 48.24 9.11
C PHE A 458 20.83 49.56 9.86
N GLU A 459 20.94 50.71 9.17
CA GLU A 459 20.73 52.03 9.78
C GLU A 459 19.74 52.95 9.04
N ALA A 460 18.83 52.40 8.20
CA ALA A 460 17.93 53.23 7.38
C ALA A 460 16.44 52.83 7.38
N ALA A 461 15.94 52.13 8.41
CA ALA A 461 14.53 51.69 8.41
C ALA A 461 13.83 51.68 9.77
N ILE A 462 14.14 52.61 10.68
CA ILE A 462 13.22 52.96 11.78
C ILE A 462 13.17 54.49 11.93
N GLU A 463 12.48 55.13 11.00
CA GLU A 463 11.84 56.43 11.26
C GLU A 463 10.32 56.23 11.14
N GLY A 464 9.60 56.57 12.21
CA GLY A 464 8.16 56.80 12.18
C GLY A 464 7.30 55.67 12.71
N ILE A 465 7.14 55.60 14.04
CA ILE A 465 5.85 55.72 14.77
C ILE A 465 6.17 55.64 16.28
N GLY A 466 6.07 56.77 16.97
CA GLY A 466 5.90 56.82 18.43
C GLY A 466 4.46 56.40 18.80
N SER A 467 4.09 56.04 20.04
CA SER A 467 4.60 56.50 21.33
C SER A 467 3.93 55.72 22.50
N VAL A 468 4.73 55.42 23.56
CA VAL A 468 4.42 55.53 25.03
C VAL A 468 3.41 54.50 25.61
N SER A 469 3.67 53.75 26.71
CA SER A 469 4.14 54.21 28.04
C SER A 469 5.09 53.29 28.83
N GLU A 470 5.71 53.92 29.82
CA GLU A 470 6.85 53.55 30.67
C GLU A 470 6.57 52.63 31.88
N ASN A 471 7.70 52.24 32.49
CA ASN A 471 7.99 51.82 33.88
C ASN A 471 8.17 50.31 34.06
N GLY A 472 9.27 49.78 34.60
CA GLY A 472 10.47 50.37 35.18
C GLY A 472 11.26 49.27 35.92
N ALA A 473 12.58 49.32 35.75
CA ALA A 473 13.70 48.56 36.33
C ALA A 473 13.54 47.67 37.59
N GLY A 474 14.37 46.62 37.66
CA GLY A 474 14.72 45.95 38.93
C GLY A 474 15.66 44.74 38.79
N ALA A 475 16.97 45.03 38.68
CA ALA A 475 18.18 44.21 38.85
C ALA A 475 18.12 42.76 39.40
N ALA A 476 18.95 41.89 38.79
CA ALA A 476 19.50 40.65 39.34
C ALA A 476 20.57 40.94 40.45
N PRO A 477 21.05 39.95 41.25
CA PRO A 477 22.06 39.00 40.73
C PRO A 477 22.11 37.58 41.35
N ASP A 478 22.46 36.62 40.48
CA ASP A 478 23.59 35.66 40.58
C ASP A 478 23.74 34.62 41.73
N LYS A 479 24.38 33.49 41.33
CA LYS A 479 24.90 32.31 42.08
C LYS A 479 23.87 31.24 42.46
N GLY A 480 24.08 29.94 42.24
CA GLY A 480 25.24 29.18 41.79
C GLY A 480 25.23 27.81 42.47
N CYS A 481 25.30 26.75 41.65
CA CYS A 481 25.84 25.42 41.93
C CYS A 481 25.28 24.53 43.10
N SER A 482 24.76 23.38 42.66
CA SER A 482 25.29 22.02 42.96
C SER A 482 24.86 21.24 44.23
N VAL A 483 24.71 19.93 43.97
CA VAL A 483 24.99 18.76 44.84
C VAL A 483 23.81 17.99 45.48
N VAL A 484 23.50 16.85 44.83
CA VAL A 484 23.43 15.44 45.33
C VAL A 484 22.63 15.07 46.60
N ALA A 485 21.63 14.22 46.34
CA ALA A 485 21.19 12.99 47.01
C ALA A 485 20.59 12.95 48.44
N ASP A 486 19.49 12.20 48.46
CA ASP A 486 19.05 11.17 49.41
C ASP A 486 18.66 11.55 50.85
N GLY A 487 17.43 11.15 51.18
CA GLY A 487 17.24 10.28 52.33
C GLY A 487 16.06 10.56 53.24
N ASN A 488 15.06 9.68 53.11
CA ASN A 488 14.14 9.19 54.16
C ASN A 488 12.99 10.08 54.67
N GLY A 489 11.84 9.42 54.86
CA GLY A 489 10.89 9.81 55.92
C GLY A 489 9.43 9.47 55.67
N GLU A 490 9.10 8.18 55.78
CA GLU A 490 7.85 7.58 56.28
C GLU A 490 6.57 8.43 56.47
N SER A 491 5.53 7.99 55.74
CA SER A 491 4.14 7.75 56.16
C SER A 491 3.42 8.72 57.10
N ARG A 492 2.38 9.37 56.58
CA ARG A 492 1.09 9.60 57.26
C ARG A 492 -0.07 9.51 56.26
N GLN A 493 -1.03 8.65 56.57
CA GLN A 493 -2.37 8.69 55.99
C GLN A 493 -3.07 9.92 56.56
N GLU A 494 -3.61 10.79 55.70
CA GLU A 494 -4.72 11.69 56.04
C GLU A 494 -5.45 12.10 54.75
N GLU A 495 -6.74 11.79 54.75
CA GLU A 495 -7.86 12.36 53.98
C GLU A 495 -7.60 12.96 52.59
N ILE A 496 -8.02 12.21 51.57
CA ILE A 496 -8.32 12.78 50.24
C ILE A 496 -9.60 13.60 50.37
N ILE A 497 -9.42 14.92 50.49
CA ILE A 497 -10.42 15.91 50.16
C ILE A 497 -10.79 15.71 48.68
N LEU A 498 -12.09 15.54 48.43
CA LEU A 498 -12.69 15.56 47.09
C LEU A 498 -12.43 16.92 46.46
N ASP A 499 -11.45 16.99 45.56
CA ASP A 499 -11.23 18.15 44.71
C ASP A 499 -11.85 17.90 43.33
N GLU A 500 -12.92 18.63 43.06
CA GLU A 500 -13.64 18.68 41.79
C GLU A 500 -12.77 19.36 40.73
N HIS A 501 -11.91 18.59 40.05
CA HIS A 501 -11.31 18.99 38.77
C HIS A 501 -11.58 17.93 37.70
N PRO A 502 -12.07 18.30 36.50
CA PRO A 502 -12.43 17.34 35.46
C PRO A 502 -11.14 16.69 34.93
N ARG A 503 -10.92 15.42 35.29
CA ARG A 503 -9.83 14.62 34.71
C ARG A 503 -10.11 14.40 33.23
N LYS A 504 -9.11 14.75 32.42
CA LYS A 504 -9.11 14.84 30.96
C LYS A 504 -9.62 13.54 30.30
N THR A 505 -10.37 13.71 29.22
CA THR A 505 -10.88 12.66 28.32
C THR A 505 -9.78 11.79 27.69
N SER A 506 -8.53 12.24 27.67
CA SER A 506 -7.36 11.49 27.18
C SER A 506 -7.01 10.27 28.03
N ASP A 507 -7.20 10.35 29.35
CA ASP A 507 -6.85 9.24 30.26
C ASP A 507 -7.88 8.10 30.14
N TRP A 508 -9.14 8.45 29.85
CA TRP A 508 -10.20 7.48 29.60
C TRP A 508 -9.91 6.59 28.40
N GLN A 509 -9.46 7.19 27.30
CA GLN A 509 -9.21 6.44 26.08
C GLN A 509 -8.10 5.42 26.27
N PHE A 510 -7.08 5.74 27.07
CA PHE A 510 -5.98 4.82 27.37
C PHE A 510 -6.43 3.71 28.34
N GLU A 511 -7.07 4.07 29.45
CA GLU A 511 -7.53 3.13 30.47
C GLU A 511 -8.62 2.18 29.95
N GLY A 512 -9.56 2.69 29.15
CA GLY A 512 -10.58 1.86 28.51
C GLY A 512 -10.03 0.92 27.43
N LEU A 513 -8.95 1.30 26.74
CA LEU A 513 -8.22 0.38 25.85
C LEU A 513 -7.51 -0.75 26.61
N GLU A 514 -7.00 -0.48 27.82
CA GLU A 514 -6.43 -1.52 28.69
C GLU A 514 -7.51 -2.49 29.19
N LEU A 515 -8.70 -1.99 29.53
CA LEU A 515 -9.85 -2.82 29.91
C LEU A 515 -10.39 -3.64 28.72
N TRP A 516 -10.41 -3.08 27.51
CA TRP A 516 -10.73 -3.85 26.30
C TRP A 516 -9.76 -5.01 26.06
N ARG A 517 -8.49 -4.81 26.40
CA ARG A 517 -7.49 -5.88 26.35
C ARG A 517 -7.80 -6.97 27.37
N GLU A 518 -8.22 -6.59 28.58
CA GLU A 518 -8.67 -7.55 29.60
C GLU A 518 -9.91 -8.34 29.11
N VAL A 519 -10.92 -7.65 28.59
CA VAL A 519 -12.14 -8.24 28.00
C VAL A 519 -11.78 -9.29 26.93
N ALA A 520 -10.85 -8.96 26.03
CA ALA A 520 -10.37 -9.86 25.00
C ALA A 520 -9.60 -11.06 25.57
N GLU A 521 -8.77 -10.87 26.60
CA GLU A 521 -8.03 -11.94 27.27
C GLU A 521 -8.94 -12.94 27.96
N VAL A 522 -9.98 -12.46 28.66
CA VAL A 522 -10.94 -13.35 29.34
C VAL A 522 -11.86 -14.05 28.34
N SER A 523 -12.27 -13.37 27.26
CA SER A 523 -13.13 -13.95 26.21
C SER A 523 -12.39 -15.01 25.37
N ALA A 524 -11.07 -14.86 25.18
CA ALA A 524 -10.25 -15.84 24.44
C ALA A 524 -10.07 -17.18 25.18
N GLY A 525 -10.46 -17.27 26.46
CA GLY A 525 -10.51 -18.54 27.20
C GLY A 525 -11.74 -19.39 26.90
N LEU A 526 -12.69 -18.89 26.10
CA LEU A 526 -13.89 -19.60 25.69
C LEU A 526 -13.62 -20.42 24.43
N ALA A 527 -13.99 -21.70 24.45
CA ALA A 527 -13.99 -22.51 23.24
C ALA A 527 -15.05 -22.00 22.24
N PRO A 528 -14.89 -22.22 20.92
CA PRO A 528 -15.84 -21.76 19.90
C PRO A 528 -17.28 -22.28 20.08
N ASP A 529 -17.44 -23.38 20.80
CA ASP A 529 -18.72 -24.01 21.16
C ASP A 529 -19.18 -23.68 22.59
N ASP A 530 -18.50 -22.77 23.30
CA ASP A 530 -18.90 -22.38 24.65
C ASP A 530 -20.27 -21.68 24.60
N PRO A 531 -21.29 -22.20 25.30
CA PRO A 531 -22.65 -21.67 25.25
C PRO A 531 -22.77 -20.23 25.80
N ARG A 532 -21.72 -19.72 26.46
CA ARG A 532 -21.67 -18.33 26.95
C ARG A 532 -21.21 -17.35 25.87
N LEU A 533 -20.56 -17.83 24.80
CA LEU A 533 -19.99 -16.97 23.76
C LEU A 533 -21.02 -16.04 23.10
N PRO A 534 -22.24 -16.48 22.73
CA PRO A 534 -23.26 -15.57 22.19
C PRO A 534 -23.68 -14.47 23.18
N VAL A 535 -23.71 -14.77 24.48
CA VAL A 535 -24.12 -13.82 25.53
C VAL A 535 -22.99 -12.81 25.81
N VAL A 536 -21.74 -13.26 25.73
CA VAL A 536 -20.55 -12.40 25.86
C VAL A 536 -20.47 -11.43 24.69
N LEU A 537 -20.69 -11.90 23.46
CA LEU A 537 -20.72 -11.05 22.27
C LEU A 537 -21.88 -10.04 22.33
N ASP A 538 -23.08 -10.46 22.74
CA ASP A 538 -24.23 -9.56 22.92
C ASP A 538 -23.95 -8.46 23.97
N LEU A 539 -23.31 -8.81 25.09
CA LEU A 539 -22.93 -7.84 26.13
C LEU A 539 -21.87 -6.85 25.61
N ILE A 540 -20.89 -7.33 24.86
CA ILE A 540 -19.84 -6.51 24.24
C ILE A 540 -20.47 -5.50 23.27
N GLU A 541 -21.29 -5.99 22.34
CA GLU A 541 -21.87 -5.18 21.27
C GLU A 541 -22.94 -4.21 21.76
N ARG A 542 -23.74 -4.60 22.77
CA ARG A 542 -24.90 -3.79 23.22
C ARG A 542 -24.62 -2.89 24.40
N GLU A 543 -23.61 -3.20 25.21
CA GLU A 543 -23.32 -2.43 26.42
C GLU A 543 -21.91 -1.84 26.41
N LEU A 544 -20.86 -2.65 26.15
CA LEU A 544 -19.48 -2.19 26.27
C LEU A 544 -19.03 -1.28 25.13
N ASP A 545 -19.27 -1.65 23.88
CA ASP A 545 -18.93 -0.84 22.71
C ASP A 545 -19.64 0.53 22.74
N PRO A 546 -20.95 0.60 23.03
CA PRO A 546 -21.65 1.87 23.16
C PRO A 546 -21.15 2.73 24.33
N ALA A 547 -20.91 2.13 25.50
CA ALA A 547 -20.44 2.86 26.68
C ALA A 547 -19.03 3.43 26.47
N PHE A 548 -18.13 2.66 25.87
CA PHE A 548 -16.79 3.15 25.50
C PHE A 548 -16.87 4.28 24.47
N ALA A 549 -17.69 4.13 23.43
CA ALA A 549 -17.87 5.14 22.39
C ALA A 549 -18.48 6.44 22.94
N GLN A 550 -19.40 6.36 23.89
CA GLN A 550 -20.04 7.53 24.49
C GLN A 550 -19.17 8.21 25.57
N GLY A 551 -18.04 7.60 25.93
CA GLY A 551 -17.22 8.10 27.03
C GLY A 551 -17.84 7.86 28.41
N ASP A 552 -18.87 7.01 28.49
CA ASP A 552 -19.55 6.67 29.74
C ASP A 552 -18.71 5.64 30.49
N ARG A 553 -17.81 6.18 31.33
CA ARG A 553 -16.91 5.37 32.13
C ARG A 553 -17.68 4.39 32.99
N HIS A 554 -18.69 4.87 33.70
CA HIS A 554 -19.42 4.10 34.69
C HIS A 554 -20.10 2.88 34.05
N ALA A 555 -20.84 3.09 32.95
CA ALA A 555 -21.50 2.01 32.23
C ALA A 555 -20.49 1.00 31.67
N PHE A 556 -19.34 1.46 31.19
CA PHE A 556 -18.29 0.60 30.67
C PHE A 556 -17.64 -0.26 31.75
N TYR A 557 -17.23 0.32 32.89
CA TYR A 557 -16.67 -0.46 34.00
C TYR A 557 -17.68 -1.46 34.57
N GLU A 558 -18.95 -1.08 34.69
CA GLU A 558 -19.99 -2.00 35.12
C GLU A 558 -20.18 -3.16 34.13
N GLY A 559 -20.17 -2.88 32.82
CA GLY A 559 -20.24 -3.92 31.80
C GLY A 559 -19.03 -4.86 31.86
N VAL A 560 -17.83 -4.32 32.10
CA VAL A 560 -16.60 -5.13 32.21
C VAL A 560 -16.66 -5.99 33.48
N ALA A 561 -17.18 -5.45 34.58
CA ALA A 561 -17.40 -6.21 35.81
C ALA A 561 -18.44 -7.33 35.61
N ARG A 562 -19.57 -7.05 34.95
CA ARG A 562 -20.59 -8.06 34.59
C ARG A 562 -19.99 -9.16 33.71
N LEU A 563 -19.19 -8.78 32.71
CA LEU A 563 -18.48 -9.73 31.86
C LEU A 563 -17.53 -10.61 32.69
N ARG A 564 -16.75 -10.00 33.59
CA ARG A 564 -15.83 -10.71 34.48
C ARG A 564 -16.59 -11.71 35.37
N ASP A 565 -17.72 -11.33 35.94
CA ASP A 565 -18.56 -12.20 36.76
C ASP A 565 -19.12 -13.38 35.93
N MET A 566 -19.62 -13.11 34.72
CA MET A 566 -20.11 -14.14 33.79
C MET A 566 -19.02 -15.17 33.41
N LEU A 567 -17.78 -14.72 33.29
CA LEU A 567 -16.66 -15.54 32.86
C LEU A 567 -15.97 -16.28 34.01
N THR A 568 -15.99 -15.73 35.23
CA THR A 568 -15.43 -16.35 36.45
C THR A 568 -16.34 -17.39 37.09
N LEU A 569 -17.65 -17.41 36.81
CA LEU A 569 -18.64 -18.32 37.39
C LEU A 569 -18.52 -19.83 37.00
N LYS A 570 -17.42 -20.27 36.36
CA LYS A 570 -17.21 -21.69 35.95
C LYS A 570 -15.90 -22.34 36.41
N GLN A 571 -15.28 -21.89 37.50
CA GLN A 571 -14.22 -22.68 38.16
C GLN A 571 -14.70 -23.56 39.33
N THR A 572 -15.99 -23.56 39.70
CA THR A 572 -16.48 -24.25 40.92
C THR A 572 -17.58 -25.30 40.75
N VAL A 573 -17.85 -25.81 39.54
CA VAL A 573 -18.79 -26.96 39.38
C VAL A 573 -18.27 -27.98 38.37
N SER A 574 -17.31 -28.82 38.78
CA SER A 574 -17.18 -30.21 38.31
C SER A 574 -16.14 -30.99 39.15
N MET A 575 -16.51 -31.34 40.38
CA MET A 575 -15.90 -32.42 41.16
C MET A 575 -17.02 -33.03 42.03
N ASN A 576 -17.87 -33.85 41.40
CA ASN A 576 -18.63 -34.95 42.01
C ASN A 576 -19.49 -35.59 40.92
N GLY A 577 -18.87 -36.51 40.16
CA GLY A 577 -19.61 -37.45 39.32
C GLY A 577 -20.30 -38.51 40.20
N PRO A 578 -21.48 -39.02 39.81
CA PRO A 578 -22.12 -40.13 40.51
C PRO A 578 -21.46 -41.44 40.10
N THR A 579 -20.55 -41.97 40.93
CA THR A 579 -20.16 -43.38 40.87
C THR A 579 -21.04 -44.19 41.82
N GLY A 580 -21.86 -45.08 41.28
CA GLY A 580 -22.64 -46.02 42.09
C GLY A 580 -23.55 -46.91 41.25
N SER A 581 -22.97 -47.91 40.58
CA SER A 581 -23.73 -49.10 40.13
C SER A 581 -24.12 -49.96 41.35
N PRO A 582 -25.27 -50.64 41.34
CA PRO A 582 -25.72 -51.46 42.45
C PRO A 582 -25.19 -52.89 42.33
N GLY A 583 -24.66 -53.47 43.42
CA GLY A 583 -24.26 -54.88 43.45
C GLY A 583 -24.03 -55.37 44.87
N ARG A 584 -24.96 -56.19 45.37
CA ARG A 584 -24.88 -56.90 46.66
C ARG A 584 -23.86 -58.05 46.61
N LEU A 585 -23.31 -58.30 47.80
CA LEU A 585 -22.53 -59.45 48.31
C LEU A 585 -21.03 -59.46 47.97
#